data_AF-A0A397C3B8-F1
#
_entry.id   AF-A0A397C3B8-F1
#
_cell.length_a   1.000
_cell.length_b   1.000
_cell.length_c   1.000
_cell.angle_alpha   90.00
_cell.angle_beta   90.00
_cell.angle_gamma   90.00
#
_symmetry.space_group_name_H-M   'P 1'
#
loop_
_entity.id
_entity.type
_entity.pdbx_description
1 polymer ?
#
loop_
_entity_poly.entity_id
_entity_poly.type
_entity_poly.pdbx_seq_one_letter_code
_entity_poly.pdbx_strand_id
1 'polypeptide(L)'
;MPDDGGDRKHDVFGDGTPCEGDEVDIDNLPPSLIASVEAGFSKPKRRIPFNPTEGEVHARESTRPWRLDGHRKLLAANHRAEEEQWEKRRLGLAKQVHEGLLHNYNIYVGISEVGNVIKLGQDQRRQEQQGLLPVHKDIAASAILVAAEKYDLARIAVLLDKVPKK
;
A
#
# COMPACT_ATOMS: atom_id res chain seq x y z
N MET A 1 -28.46 -29.89 -27.88
CA MET A 1 -27.63 -29.05 -27.01
C MET A 1 -28.07 -29.37 -25.59
N PRO A 2 -27.18 -29.84 -24.70
CA PRO A 2 -27.58 -30.13 -23.33
C PRO A 2 -27.89 -28.82 -22.61
N ASP A 3 -28.99 -28.86 -21.86
CA ASP A 3 -29.46 -27.81 -20.97
C ASP A 3 -28.43 -27.66 -19.84
N ASP A 4 -27.64 -26.60 -19.89
CA ASP A 4 -26.62 -26.30 -18.88
C ASP A 4 -27.35 -25.68 -17.69
N GLY A 5 -27.93 -26.55 -16.87
CA GLY A 5 -28.55 -26.24 -15.58
C GLY A 5 -27.51 -25.73 -14.58
N GLY A 6 -26.94 -24.57 -14.89
CA GLY A 6 -26.01 -23.84 -14.05
C GLY A 6 -26.68 -23.55 -12.72
N ASP A 7 -26.01 -23.94 -11.65
CA ASP A 7 -26.45 -23.83 -10.27
C ASP A 7 -26.40 -22.36 -9.80
N ARG A 8 -27.22 -21.50 -10.41
CA ARG A 8 -27.28 -20.03 -10.19
C ARG A 8 -27.85 -19.62 -8.83
N LYS A 9 -28.12 -20.59 -7.95
CA LYS A 9 -28.66 -20.39 -6.59
C LYS A 9 -27.75 -19.53 -5.69
N HIS A 10 -26.57 -19.15 -6.15
CA HIS A 10 -25.61 -18.31 -5.44
C HIS A 10 -25.15 -17.09 -6.25
N ASP A 11 -25.82 -16.78 -7.37
CA ASP A 11 -25.55 -15.54 -8.09
C ASP A 11 -26.08 -14.37 -7.28
N VAL A 12 -25.29 -13.31 -7.22
CA VAL A 12 -25.56 -12.12 -6.43
C VAL A 12 -25.30 -10.92 -7.34
N PHE A 13 -26.19 -9.93 -7.35
CA PHE A 13 -25.96 -8.68 -8.05
C PHE A 13 -24.70 -7.97 -7.50
N GLY A 14 -24.11 -7.06 -8.26
CA GLY A 14 -22.87 -6.35 -7.87
C GLY A 14 -22.95 -5.55 -6.56
N ASP A 15 -24.15 -5.38 -6.01
CA ASP A 15 -24.43 -4.73 -4.72
C ASP A 15 -24.60 -5.71 -3.55
N GLY A 16 -24.50 -7.02 -3.78
CA GLY A 16 -24.66 -8.04 -2.74
C GLY A 16 -26.08 -8.60 -2.60
N THR A 17 -27.04 -8.18 -3.45
CA THR A 17 -28.42 -8.68 -3.43
C THR A 17 -28.51 -10.08 -4.06
N PRO A 18 -29.05 -11.10 -3.37
CA PRO A 18 -29.21 -12.44 -3.94
C PRO A 18 -30.06 -12.42 -5.22
N CYS A 19 -29.61 -13.11 -6.26
CA CYS A 19 -30.28 -13.21 -7.56
C CYS A 19 -31.26 -14.39 -7.62
N GLU A 20 -32.03 -14.61 -6.54
CA GLU A 20 -32.98 -15.73 -6.39
C GLU A 20 -34.33 -15.50 -7.11
N GLY A 21 -34.35 -14.71 -8.18
CA GLY A 21 -35.57 -14.39 -8.93
C GLY A 21 -35.61 -15.07 -10.29
N ASP A 22 -36.82 -15.37 -10.79
CA ASP A 22 -37.03 -15.76 -12.19
C ASP A 22 -36.48 -14.67 -13.12
N GLU A 23 -35.90 -15.05 -14.27
CA GLU A 23 -35.44 -14.10 -15.28
C GLU A 23 -36.62 -13.23 -15.73
N VAL A 24 -36.61 -11.96 -15.32
CA VAL A 24 -37.68 -11.02 -15.66
C VAL A 24 -37.43 -10.50 -17.07
N ASP A 25 -38.16 -11.03 -18.04
CA ASP A 25 -38.24 -10.45 -19.37
C ASP A 25 -38.99 -9.10 -19.28
N ILE A 26 -38.23 -8.01 -19.43
CA ILE A 26 -38.72 -6.63 -19.28
C ILE A 26 -39.84 -6.35 -20.29
N ASP A 27 -39.83 -7.02 -21.45
CA ASP A 27 -40.81 -6.82 -22.52
C ASP A 27 -42.14 -7.56 -22.26
N ASN A 28 -42.17 -8.52 -21.32
CA ASN A 28 -43.34 -9.33 -20.96
C ASN A 28 -43.86 -9.09 -19.53
N LEU A 29 -43.47 -7.97 -18.91
CA LEU A 29 -43.92 -7.63 -17.57
C LEU A 29 -45.44 -7.42 -17.50
N PRO A 30 -46.13 -7.97 -16.48
CA PRO A 30 -47.57 -7.79 -16.33
C PRO A 30 -47.89 -6.30 -16.14
N PRO A 31 -48.93 -5.77 -16.80
CA PRO A 31 -49.30 -4.35 -16.74
C PRO A 31 -49.54 -3.84 -15.31
N SER A 32 -49.96 -4.72 -14.40
CA SER A 32 -50.17 -4.42 -12.97
C SER A 32 -48.87 -4.12 -12.23
N LEU A 33 -47.78 -4.78 -12.60
CA LEU A 33 -46.46 -4.59 -11.99
C LEU A 33 -45.80 -3.32 -12.51
N ILE A 34 -45.94 -3.04 -13.82
CA ILE A 34 -45.56 -1.76 -14.43
C ILE A 34 -46.32 -0.61 -13.75
N ALA A 35 -47.64 -0.72 -13.63
CA ALA A 35 -48.47 0.28 -12.97
C ALA A 35 -48.11 0.47 -11.49
N SER A 36 -47.74 -0.61 -10.77
CA SER A 36 -47.33 -0.53 -9.37
C SER A 36 -45.96 0.12 -9.20
N VAL A 37 -45.04 -0.09 -10.13
CA VAL A 37 -43.72 0.55 -10.16
C VAL A 37 -43.85 2.03 -10.53
N GLU A 38 -44.66 2.36 -11.53
CA GLU A 38 -45.02 3.74 -11.90
C GLU A 38 -45.72 4.48 -10.76
N ALA A 39 -46.63 3.81 -10.04
CA ALA A 39 -47.24 4.34 -8.82
C ALA A 39 -46.23 4.49 -7.66
N GLY A 40 -45.14 3.73 -7.68
CA GLY A 40 -44.00 3.94 -6.78
C GLY A 40 -43.21 5.20 -7.12
N PHE A 41 -43.04 5.51 -8.40
CA PHE A 41 -42.39 6.73 -8.89
C PHE A 41 -43.23 7.99 -8.70
N SER A 42 -44.55 7.88 -8.60
CA SER A 42 -45.45 9.00 -8.32
C SER A 42 -45.47 9.43 -6.85
N LYS A 43 -44.90 8.62 -5.94
CA LYS A 43 -44.65 9.07 -4.57
C LYS A 43 -43.62 10.19 -4.61
N PRO A 44 -43.84 11.32 -3.92
CA PRO A 44 -42.85 12.39 -3.87
C PRO A 44 -41.56 11.81 -3.30
N LYS A 45 -40.53 11.66 -4.14
CA LYS A 45 -39.19 11.27 -3.71
C LYS A 45 -38.83 12.22 -2.58
N ARG A 46 -38.52 11.66 -1.40
CA ARG A 46 -38.12 12.45 -0.24
C ARG A 46 -36.87 13.21 -0.65
N ARG A 47 -37.04 14.49 -1.01
CA ARG A 47 -35.95 15.34 -1.48
C ARG A 47 -35.01 15.51 -0.30
N ILE A 48 -33.87 14.85 -0.35
CA ILE A 48 -32.78 15.18 0.56
C ILE A 48 -32.36 16.60 0.15
N PRO A 49 -32.54 17.61 1.02
CA PRO A 49 -32.40 19.01 0.63
C PRO A 49 -30.97 19.34 0.21
N PHE A 50 -29.99 18.61 0.77
CA PHE A 50 -28.58 18.71 0.42
C PHE A 50 -27.87 17.42 0.84
N ASN A 51 -26.94 16.91 0.02
CA ASN A 51 -26.06 15.83 0.44
C ASN A 51 -25.09 16.42 1.49
N PRO A 52 -25.00 15.88 2.72
CA PRO A 52 -24.06 16.41 3.71
C PRO A 52 -22.66 16.51 3.12
N THR A 53 -21.93 17.54 3.55
CA THR A 53 -20.56 17.72 3.09
C THR A 53 -19.68 16.56 3.54
N GLU A 54 -18.60 16.29 2.81
CA GLU A 54 -17.63 15.25 3.20
C GLU A 54 -17.18 15.43 4.66
N GLY A 55 -16.87 16.67 5.06
CA GLY A 55 -16.48 16.98 6.44
C GLY A 55 -17.54 16.59 7.49
N GLU A 56 -18.83 16.84 7.23
CA GLU A 56 -19.92 16.48 8.13
C GLU A 56 -20.10 14.96 8.27
N VAL A 57 -20.00 14.23 7.15
CA VAL A 57 -20.03 12.77 7.15
C VAL A 57 -18.83 12.22 7.93
N HIS A 58 -17.65 12.79 7.71
CA HIS A 58 -16.41 12.39 8.39
C HIS A 58 -16.48 12.61 9.90
N ALA A 59 -17.04 13.73 10.35
CA ALA A 59 -17.22 14.03 11.76
C ALA A 59 -18.24 13.08 12.41
N ARG A 60 -19.41 12.93 11.77
CA ARG A 60 -20.52 12.08 12.26
C ARG A 60 -20.13 10.61 12.35
N GLU A 61 -19.28 10.14 11.45
CA GLU A 61 -18.95 8.71 11.33
C GLU A 61 -17.58 8.36 11.91
N SER A 62 -16.84 9.32 12.46
CA SER A 62 -15.50 9.14 13.02
C SER A 62 -15.37 7.98 14.01
N THR A 63 -16.39 7.74 14.83
CA THR A 63 -16.41 6.69 15.88
C THR A 63 -17.12 5.41 15.46
N ARG A 64 -17.58 5.32 14.20
CA ARG A 64 -18.36 4.16 13.74
C ARG A 64 -17.45 2.95 13.53
N PRO A 65 -17.91 1.72 13.84
CA PRO A 65 -17.07 0.53 13.77
C PRO A 65 -16.41 0.29 12.41
N TRP A 66 -17.14 0.50 11.30
CA TRP A 66 -16.61 0.35 9.95
C TRP A 66 -15.50 1.35 9.61
N ARG A 67 -15.59 2.56 10.17
CA ARG A 67 -14.60 3.64 10.02
C ARG A 67 -13.32 3.30 10.77
N LEU A 68 -13.46 2.83 12.01
CA LEU A 68 -12.32 2.40 12.83
C LEU A 68 -11.64 1.15 12.24
N ASP A 69 -12.41 0.18 11.76
CA ASP A 69 -11.88 -1.02 11.08
C ASP A 69 -11.18 -0.65 9.77
N GLY A 70 -11.80 0.22 8.95
CA GLY A 70 -11.18 0.77 7.75
C GLY A 70 -9.87 1.49 8.04
N HIS A 71 -9.84 2.35 9.06
CA HIS A 71 -8.61 3.04 9.48
C HIS A 71 -7.55 2.06 9.95
N ARG A 72 -7.91 1.02 10.71
CA ARG A 72 -6.97 -0.01 11.15
C ARG A 72 -6.38 -0.78 9.97
N LYS A 73 -7.21 -1.15 8.99
CA LYS A 73 -6.77 -1.82 7.75
C LYS A 73 -5.84 -0.93 6.94
N LEU A 74 -6.16 0.35 6.80
CA LEU A 74 -5.33 1.33 6.11
C LEU A 74 -3.99 1.53 6.81
N LEU A 75 -3.96 1.66 8.13
CA LEU A 75 -2.71 1.75 8.89
C LEU A 75 -1.84 0.50 8.70
N ALA A 76 -2.44 -0.70 8.74
CA ALA A 76 -1.72 -1.94 8.51
C ALA A 76 -1.17 -2.04 7.08
N ALA A 77 -1.95 -1.61 6.08
CA ALA A 77 -1.52 -1.58 4.69
C ALA A 77 -0.39 -0.56 4.48
N ASN A 78 -0.50 0.64 5.05
CA ASN A 78 0.52 1.68 4.97
C ASN A 78 1.83 1.22 5.63
N HIS A 79 1.77 0.57 6.79
CA HIS A 79 2.96 0.03 7.44
C HIS A 79 3.68 -0.99 6.55
N ARG A 80 2.94 -1.92 5.93
CA ARG A 80 3.53 -2.89 4.99
C ARG A 80 4.13 -2.20 3.76
N ALA A 81 3.41 -1.23 3.20
CA ALA A 81 3.88 -0.49 2.04
C ALA A 81 5.16 0.31 2.34
N GLU A 82 5.25 0.91 3.53
CA GLU A 82 6.47 1.57 4.00
C GLU A 82 7.62 0.56 4.08
N GLU A 83 7.45 -0.59 4.73
CA GLU A 83 8.48 -1.62 4.84
C GLU A 83 9.00 -2.08 3.47
N GLU A 84 8.09 -2.33 2.52
CA GLU A 84 8.46 -2.68 1.15
C GLU A 84 9.22 -1.55 0.44
N GLN A 85 8.81 -0.29 0.64
CA GLN A 85 9.48 0.86 0.05
C GLN A 85 10.90 1.01 0.59
N TRP A 86 11.09 0.80 1.90
CA TRP A 86 12.40 0.81 2.54
C TRP A 86 13.30 -0.30 1.98
N GLU A 87 12.77 -1.50 1.81
CA GLU A 87 13.51 -2.62 1.22
C GLU A 87 13.89 -2.37 -0.24
N LYS A 88 12.96 -1.89 -1.06
CA LYS A 88 13.22 -1.52 -2.47
C LYS A 88 14.29 -0.43 -2.54
N ARG A 89 14.21 0.59 -1.68
CA ARG A 89 15.22 1.66 -1.60
C ARG A 89 16.59 1.12 -1.20
N ARG A 90 16.65 0.23 -0.21
CA ARG A 90 17.90 -0.43 0.22
C ARG A 90 18.53 -1.20 -0.93
N LEU A 91 17.76 -2.04 -1.62
CA LEU A 91 18.24 -2.84 -2.75
C LEU A 91 18.70 -1.96 -3.91
N GLY A 92 17.96 -0.89 -4.22
CA GLY A 92 18.33 0.07 -5.25
C GLY A 92 19.65 0.76 -4.94
N LEU A 93 19.81 1.29 -3.72
CA LEU A 93 21.06 1.93 -3.29
C LEU A 93 22.23 0.94 -3.28
N ALA A 94 22.03 -0.29 -2.82
CA ALA A 94 23.09 -1.30 -2.79
C ALA A 94 23.57 -1.66 -4.21
N LYS A 95 22.66 -1.78 -5.18
CA LYS A 95 23.01 -2.00 -6.59
C LYS A 95 23.78 -0.81 -7.17
N GLN A 96 23.28 0.41 -6.97
CA GLN A 96 23.93 1.64 -7.44
C GLN A 96 25.35 1.79 -6.88
N VAL A 97 25.53 1.53 -5.59
CA VAL A 97 26.84 1.60 -4.94
C VAL A 97 27.76 0.48 -5.44
N HIS A 98 27.26 -0.75 -5.57
CA HIS A 98 28.03 -1.87 -6.12
C HIS A 98 28.56 -1.55 -7.53
N GLU A 99 27.67 -1.18 -8.45
CA GLU A 99 28.02 -0.81 -9.82
C GLU A 99 28.96 0.39 -9.84
N GLY A 100 28.67 1.42 -9.04
CA GLY A 100 29.49 2.62 -8.94
C GLY A 100 30.92 2.34 -8.47
N LEU A 101 31.10 1.52 -7.44
CA LEU A 101 32.42 1.13 -6.93
C LEU A 101 33.20 0.25 -7.90
N LEU A 102 32.51 -0.68 -8.56
CA LEU A 102 33.10 -1.56 -9.55
C LEU A 102 33.59 -0.76 -10.77
N HIS A 103 32.77 0.13 -11.31
CA HIS A 103 33.09 0.86 -12.54
C HIS A 103 34.09 2.00 -12.33
N ASN A 104 34.00 2.75 -11.22
CA ASN A 104 34.84 3.94 -11.02
C ASN A 104 36.15 3.65 -10.27
N TYR A 105 36.16 2.67 -9.37
CA TYR A 105 37.31 2.38 -8.50
C TYR A 105 37.86 0.97 -8.67
N ASN A 106 37.26 0.14 -9.52
CA ASN A 106 37.59 -1.28 -9.68
C ASN A 106 37.54 -2.06 -8.35
N ILE A 107 36.65 -1.64 -7.44
CA ILE A 107 36.47 -2.28 -6.14
C ILE A 107 35.24 -3.19 -6.22
N TYR A 108 35.44 -4.49 -6.02
CA TYR A 108 34.35 -5.44 -5.93
C TYR A 108 33.85 -5.54 -4.48
N VAL A 109 32.59 -5.15 -4.26
CA VAL A 109 31.87 -5.35 -2.99
C VAL A 109 30.56 -6.03 -3.31
N GLY A 110 30.19 -7.11 -2.61
CA GLY A 110 28.93 -7.80 -2.90
C GLY A 110 27.71 -6.90 -2.68
N ILE A 111 26.70 -6.97 -3.57
CA ILE A 111 25.44 -6.21 -3.40
C ILE A 111 24.80 -6.53 -2.05
N SER A 112 24.85 -7.78 -1.62
CA SER A 112 24.34 -8.21 -0.31
C SER A 112 25.13 -7.64 0.87
N GLU A 113 26.45 -7.49 0.72
CA GLU A 113 27.33 -6.91 1.75
C GLU A 113 26.99 -5.42 1.94
N VAL A 114 26.91 -4.67 0.85
CA VAL A 114 26.48 -3.25 0.87
C VAL A 114 25.05 -3.14 1.39
N GLY A 115 24.14 -4.01 0.96
CA GLY A 115 22.76 -4.04 1.40
C GLY A 115 22.61 -4.24 2.91
N ASN A 116 23.41 -5.14 3.50
CA ASN A 116 23.39 -5.39 4.95
C ASN A 116 23.88 -4.18 5.74
N VAL A 117 24.94 -3.51 5.28
CA VAL A 117 25.46 -2.30 5.94
C VAL A 117 24.45 -1.15 5.86
N ILE A 118 23.85 -0.94 4.69
CA ILE A 118 22.78 0.07 4.51
C ILE A 118 21.58 -0.26 5.41
N LYS A 119 21.20 -1.53 5.53
CA LYS A 119 20.12 -1.97 6.44
C LYS A 119 20.42 -1.57 7.89
N LEU A 120 21.64 -1.86 8.35
CA LEU A 120 22.05 -1.55 9.72
C LEU A 120 22.01 -0.04 10.00
N GLY A 121 22.45 0.78 9.03
CA GLY A 121 22.32 2.25 9.13
C GLY A 121 20.87 2.73 9.14
N GLN A 122 19.98 2.09 8.36
CA GLN A 122 18.55 2.42 8.34
C GLN A 122 17.87 2.07 9.66
N ASP A 123 18.17 0.90 10.22
CA ASP A 123 17.61 0.44 11.50
C ASP A 123 18.05 1.36 12.65
N GLN A 124 19.32 1.81 12.66
CA GLN A 124 19.81 2.79 13.62
C GLN A 124 19.10 4.14 13.50
N ARG A 125 18.94 4.66 12.26
CA ARG A 125 18.21 5.91 12.03
C ARG A 125 16.75 5.82 12.50
N ARG A 126 16.12 4.65 12.33
CA ARG A 126 14.74 4.40 12.80
C ARG A 126 14.64 4.42 14.32
N GLN A 127 15.57 3.76 15.01
CA GLN A 127 15.61 3.77 16.48
C GLN A 127 15.78 5.19 17.01
N GLU A 128 16.66 5.99 16.39
CA GLU A 128 16.86 7.40 16.75
C GLU A 128 15.60 8.25 16.56
N GLN A 129 14.87 8.05 15.45
CA GLN A 129 13.59 8.74 15.20
C GLN A 129 12.50 8.37 16.23
N GLN A 130 12.57 7.16 16.78
CA GLN A 130 11.67 6.69 17.83
C GLN A 130 12.12 7.11 19.24
N GLY A 131 13.22 7.87 19.37
CA GLY A 131 13.78 8.30 20.64
C GLY A 131 14.50 7.18 21.41
N LEU A 132 14.75 6.03 20.77
CA LEU A 132 15.51 4.93 21.33
C LEU A 132 17.00 5.17 21.04
N LEU A 133 17.83 5.17 22.08
CA LEU A 133 19.28 5.22 21.91
C LEU A 133 19.79 3.82 21.53
N PRO A 134 20.41 3.64 20.36
CA PRO A 134 21.00 2.36 19.99
C PRO A 134 22.14 2.00 20.94
N VAL A 135 22.04 0.84 21.60
CA VAL A 135 23.02 0.34 22.58
C VAL A 135 24.42 0.16 21.96
N HIS A 136 24.47 -0.18 20.67
CA HIS A 136 25.70 -0.27 19.87
C HIS A 136 25.50 0.44 18.53
N LYS A 137 25.83 1.74 18.50
CA LYS A 137 25.77 2.54 17.28
C LYS A 137 27.00 2.28 16.42
N ASP A 138 26.78 1.68 15.25
CA ASP A 138 27.80 1.57 14.20
C ASP A 138 27.85 2.87 13.38
N ILE A 139 28.82 3.71 13.73
CA ILE A 139 29.03 5.01 13.08
C ILE A 139 29.37 4.82 11.60
N ALA A 140 30.07 3.74 11.22
CA ALA A 140 30.45 3.49 9.84
C ALA A 140 29.21 3.15 9.00
N ALA A 141 28.33 2.29 9.49
CA ALA A 141 27.08 1.95 8.79
C ALA A 141 26.15 3.17 8.61
N SER A 142 26.00 3.99 9.65
CA SER A 142 25.26 5.26 9.57
C SER A 142 25.88 6.22 8.54
N ALA A 143 27.22 6.33 8.50
CA ALA A 143 27.92 7.19 7.56
C ALA A 143 27.85 6.65 6.11
N ILE A 144 27.91 5.34 5.91
CA ILE A 144 27.76 4.68 4.61
C ILE A 144 26.34 4.88 4.08
N LEU A 145 25.30 4.80 4.92
CA LEU A 145 23.93 5.13 4.49
C LEU A 145 23.84 6.56 3.94
N VAL A 146 24.38 7.55 4.68
CA VAL A 146 24.36 8.95 4.25
C VAL A 146 25.17 9.16 2.97
N ALA A 147 26.32 8.50 2.84
CA ALA A 147 27.15 8.57 1.65
C ALA A 147 26.47 7.90 0.44
N ALA A 148 25.80 6.77 0.63
CA ALA A 148 25.03 6.08 -0.41
C ALA A 148 23.84 6.94 -0.89
N GLU A 149 23.13 7.61 0.01
CA GLU A 149 22.04 8.54 -0.34
C GLU A 149 22.53 9.74 -1.18
N LYS A 150 23.78 10.16 -1.00
CA LYS A 150 24.42 11.25 -1.76
C LYS A 150 25.22 10.76 -2.97
N TYR A 151 25.30 9.46 -3.17
CA TYR A 151 26.14 8.83 -4.18
C TYR A 151 27.64 9.22 -4.08
N ASP A 152 28.15 9.37 -2.85
CA ASP A 152 29.56 9.66 -2.58
C ASP A 152 30.38 8.36 -2.51
N LEU A 153 30.73 7.84 -3.69
CA LEU A 153 31.41 6.56 -3.85
C LEU A 153 32.82 6.53 -3.23
N ALA A 154 33.55 7.65 -3.28
CA ALA A 154 34.89 7.76 -2.70
C ALA A 154 34.85 7.55 -1.18
N ARG A 155 33.90 8.20 -0.51
CA ARG A 155 33.70 8.05 0.93
C ARG A 155 33.25 6.65 1.32
N ILE A 156 32.38 6.03 0.52
CA ILE A 156 31.93 4.66 0.75
C ILE A 156 33.10 3.67 0.64
N ALA A 157 33.95 3.82 -0.39
CA ALA A 157 35.11 2.95 -0.59
C ALA A 157 36.05 2.98 0.63
N VAL A 158 36.34 4.17 1.16
CA VAL A 158 37.17 4.36 2.36
C VAL A 158 36.53 3.74 3.59
N LEU A 159 35.22 3.96 3.80
CA LEU A 159 34.51 3.44 4.97
C LEU A 159 34.33 1.91 4.96
N LEU A 160 34.36 1.28 3.79
CA LEU A 160 34.32 -0.18 3.64
C LEU A 160 35.70 -0.84 3.86
N ASP A 161 36.77 -0.07 4.11
CA ASP A 161 38.16 -0.52 4.24
C ASP A 161 38.63 -1.40 3.05
N LYS A 162 38.01 -1.23 1.87
CA LYS A 162 38.35 -1.94 0.62
C LYS A 162 39.33 -1.15 -0.27
N VAL A 163 39.70 0.05 0.14
CA VAL A 163 40.75 0.83 -0.54
C VAL A 163 42.11 0.30 -0.10
N PRO A 164 43.01 -0.08 -1.01
CA PRO A 164 44.37 -0.43 -0.63
C PRO A 164 45.02 0.77 0.06
N LYS A 165 45.38 0.60 1.33
CA LYS A 165 46.16 1.59 2.08
C LYS A 165 47.51 1.71 1.36
N LYS A 166 47.77 2.89 0.79
CA LYS A 166 49.07 3.22 0.18
C LYS A 166 50.18 3.17 1.21
#